data_AF-A0A7R7CPE6-F1
#
_entry.id   AF-A0A7R7CPE6-F1
#
_cell.length_a   1.000
_cell.length_b   1.000
_cell.length_c   1.000
_cell.angle_alpha   90.00
_cell.angle_beta   90.00
_cell.angle_gamma   90.00
#
_symmetry.space_group_name_H-M   'P 1'
#
loop_
_entity.id
_entity.type
_entity.pdbx_description
1 polymer ?
#
loop_
_entity_poly.entity_id
_entity_poly.type
_entity_poly.pdbx_seq_one_letter_code
_entity_poly.pdbx_strand_id
1 'polypeptide(L)' 'MVAIGRDAGAALVDFEIPVITVRHPSYGGQSDFIAGLQTIYGLNEGPIENRTLELPF' A
#
# COMPACT_ATOMS: atom_id res chain seq x y z
N MET A 1 9.21 -5.63 -0.81
CA MET A 1 8.81 -4.70 0.28
C MET A 1 7.99 -3.56 -0.31
N VAL A 2 7.14 -2.91 0.50
CA VAL A 2 6.38 -1.72 0.09
C VAL A 2 6.94 -0.50 0.82
N ALA A 3 7.40 0.50 0.09
CA ALA A 3 7.90 1.76 0.63
C ALA A 3 6.83 2.85 0.50
N ILE A 4 6.47 3.50 1.61
CA ILE A 4 5.42 4.53 1.59
C ILE A 4 6.07 5.90 1.54
N GLY A 5 5.94 6.56 0.39
CA GLY A 5 6.52 7.88 0.13
C GLY A 5 7.92 7.83 -0.48
N ARG A 6 8.33 8.99 -1.01
CA ARG A 6 9.60 9.17 -1.71
C ARG A 6 10.79 8.86 -0.82
N ASP A 7 10.77 9.35 0.42
CA ASP A 7 11.90 9.23 1.34
C ASP A 7 12.15 7.76 1.74
N ALA A 8 11.07 7.01 2.02
CA ALA A 8 11.17 5.58 2.29
C ALA A 8 11.69 4.81 1.07
N GLY A 9 11.28 5.19 -0.15
CA GLY A 9 11.82 4.59 -1.38
C GLY A 9 13.30 4.88 -1.56
N ALA A 10 13.72 6.12 -1.33
CA ALA A 10 15.12 6.54 -1.43
C ALA A 10 16.02 5.83 -0.41
N ALA A 11 15.54 5.65 0.83
CA ALA A 11 16.28 4.96 1.87
C ALA A 11 16.51 3.46 1.58
N LEU A 12 15.67 2.87 0.71
CA LEU A 12 15.74 1.44 0.38
C LEU A 12 16.42 1.17 -0.96
N VAL A 13 16.90 2.18 -1.69
CA VAL A 13 17.49 2.03 -3.03
C VAL A 13 18.74 1.14 -3.05
N ASP A 14 19.51 1.17 -1.96
CA ASP A 14 20.77 0.43 -1.84
C ASP A 14 20.57 -1.02 -1.36
N PHE A 15 19.33 -1.43 -1.07
CA PHE A 15 19.04 -2.80 -0.67
C PHE A 15 18.80 -3.67 -1.91
N GLU A 16 19.46 -4.82 -1.99
CA GLU A 16 19.29 -5.82 -3.07
C GLU A 16 17.97 -6.61 -2.99
N ILE A 17 16.90 -5.98 -2.49
CA ILE A 17 15.57 -6.58 -2.37
C ILE A 17 14.57 -5.78 -3.23
N PRO A 18 13.60 -6.43 -3.88
CA PRO A 18 12.57 -5.71 -4.63
C PRO A 18 11.75 -4.78 -3.73
N VAL A 19 11.72 -3.50 -4.08
CA VAL A 19 10.95 -2.45 -3.39
C VAL A 19 9.97 -1.83 -4.37
N ILE A 20 8.70 -1.74 -3.96
CA ILE A 20 7.66 -1.01 -4.69
C ILE A 20 7.29 0.21 -3.87
N THR A 21 7.46 1.40 -4.43
CA THR A 21 7.14 2.66 -3.76
C THR A 21 5.72 3.09 -4.07
N VAL A 22 4.94 3.40 -3.04
CA VAL A 22 3.59 3.98 -3.14
C VAL A 22 3.57 5.40 -2.63
N ARG A 23 2.56 6.18 -3.03
CA ARG A 23 2.39 7.56 -2.56
C ARG A 23 2.13 7.60 -1.06
N HIS A 24 2.75 8.53 -0.35
CA HIS A 24 2.44 8.76 1.06
C HIS A 24 1.12 9.52 1.21
N PRO A 25 0.15 9.03 2.03
CA PRO A 25 -1.19 9.61 2.09
C PRO A 25 -1.22 11.05 2.63
N SER A 26 -0.25 11.44 3.47
CA SER A 26 -0.21 12.79 4.05
C SER A 26 0.11 13.90 3.05
N TYR A 27 0.55 13.59 1.82
CA TYR A 27 0.78 14.58 0.76
C TYR A 27 -0.45 14.80 -0.13
N GLY A 28 -1.63 14.35 0.30
CA GLY A 28 -2.81 14.20 -0.55
C GLY A 28 -2.70 12.95 -1.43
N GLY A 29 -3.78 12.61 -2.14
CA GLY A 29 -3.82 11.41 -3.00
C GLY A 29 -4.00 10.11 -2.24
N GLN A 30 -4.85 10.10 -1.22
CA GLN A 30 -5.26 8.88 -0.54
C GLN A 30 -5.81 7.83 -1.53
N SER A 31 -6.50 8.26 -2.59
CA SER A 31 -6.94 7.39 -3.68
C SER A 31 -5.78 6.72 -4.41
N ASP A 32 -4.70 7.45 -4.70
CA ASP A 32 -3.50 6.90 -5.35
C ASP A 32 -2.79 5.88 -4.45
N PHE A 33 -2.71 6.20 -3.15
CA PHE A 33 -2.15 5.29 -2.15
C PHE A 33 -2.97 3.99 -2.08
N ILE A 34 -4.29 4.08 -1.94
CA ILE A 34 -5.19 2.92 -1.88
C ILE A 34 -5.10 2.09 -3.17
N ALA A 35 -5.17 2.74 -4.34
CA ALA A 35 -5.07 2.05 -5.62
C ALA A 35 -3.72 1.33 -5.80
N GLY A 36 -2.63 1.96 -5.35
CA GLY A 36 -1.30 1.37 -5.33
C GLY A 36 -1.25 0.11 -4.46
N LEU A 37 -1.79 0.17 -3.24
CA LEU A 37 -1.84 -1.00 -2.36
C LEU A 37 -2.73 -2.11 -2.91
N GLN A 38 -3.90 -1.77 -3.46
CA GLN A 38 -4.79 -2.75 -4.09
C GLN A 38 -4.10 -3.50 -5.23
N THR A 39 -3.30 -2.79 -6.03
CA THR A 39 -2.53 -3.39 -7.12
C THR A 39 -1.42 -4.30 -6.61
N ILE A 40 -0.67 -3.85 -5.60
CA ILE A 40 0.45 -4.62 -5.02
C ILE A 40 -0.03 -5.92 -4.37
N TYR A 41 -1.17 -5.88 -3.70
CA TYR A 41 -1.71 -7.01 -2.94
C TYR A 41 -2.79 -7.80 -3.69
N GLY A 42 -3.08 -7.46 -4.96
CA GLY A 42 -4.10 -8.16 -5.75
C GLY A 42 -5.53 -8.04 -5.21
N LEU A 43 -5.85 -6.97 -4.46
CA LEU A 43 -7.14 -6.82 -3.79
C LEU A 43 -8.32 -6.53 -4.74
N ASN A 44 -8.05 -6.36 -6.04
CA ASN A 44 -9.06 -6.07 -7.04
C ASN A 44 -9.70 -7.32 -7.69
N GLU A 45 -9.37 -8.54 -7.22
CA GLU A 45 -9.76 -9.79 -7.90
C GLU A 45 -10.99 -10.53 -7.30
N GLY A 46 -11.78 -9.91 -6.42
CA GLY A 46 -12.94 -10.59 -5.84
C GLY A 46 -14.10 -9.65 -5.48
N PRO A 47 -15.33 -10.17 -5.36
CA PRO A 47 -16.43 -9.39 -4.82
C PRO A 47 -16.06 -8.90 -3.42
N ILE A 48 -16.13 -7.58 -3.21
CA ILE A 48 -15.95 -6.98 -1.88
C ILE A 48 -17.13 -7.45 -1.02
N GLU A 49 -16.94 -8.53 -0.28
CA GLU A 49 -17.86 -8.88 0.79
C GLU A 49 -17.68 -7.84 1.90
N ASN A 50 -18.69 -6.99 2.10
CA ASN A 50 -18.77 -6.09 3.26
C ASN A 50 -18.94 -6.93 4.54
N ARG A 51 -17.85 -7.55 4.99
CA ARG A 51 -17.78 -8.24 6.28
C ARG A 51 -17.35 -7.23 7.32
N THR A 52 -18.29 -6.79 8.13
CA THR A 52 -17.96 -6.18 9.43
C THR A 52 -17.33 -7.27 10.29
N LEU A 53 -16.09 -7.05 10.71
CA LEU A 53 -15.42 -7.94 11.66
C LEU A 53 -15.69 -7.44 13.07
N GLU A 54 -16.28 -8.31 13.89
CA GLU A 54 -16.38 -8.07 15.35
C GLU A 54 -14.97 -8.20 15.94
N LEU A 55 -14.54 -7.19 16.70
CA LEU A 55 -13.28 -7.26 17.44
C LEU A 55 -13.47 -8.23 18.62
N PRO A 56 -12.55 -9.19 18.83
CA PRO A 56 -12.57 -9.98 20.05
C PRO A 56 -12.32 -9.06 21.24
N PHE A 57 -13.19 -9.15 22.25
CA PHE A 57 -13.07 -8.47 23.53
C PHE A 57 -12.03 -9.15 24.43
#